data_AF-A0A073JXA2-F1
#
_entry.id   AF-A0A073JXA2-F1
#
_cell.length_a   1.000
_cell.length_b   1.000
_cell.length_c   1.000
_cell.angle_alpha   90.00
_cell.angle_beta   90.00
_cell.angle_gamma   90.00
#
_symmetry.space_group_name_H-M   'P 1'
#
loop_
_entity.id
_entity.type
_entity.pdbx_description
1 polymer ?
#
loop_
_entity_poly.entity_id
_entity_poly.type
_entity_poly.pdbx_seq_one_letter_code
_entity_poly.pdbx_strand_id
1 'polypeptide(L)'
;MKTLRELAYELDDEVSKIGAKVSTLEDVETLLCYLVESMDEAVRKEEEMLYYREHHTQLRVYWNLINYMISDLSKEYEKASDIKDELFKQVVKNGVHEKSA
;
A
#
# COMPACT_ATOMS: atom_id res chain seq x y z
N MET A 1 -17.80 22.63 5.10
CA MET A 1 -16.43 22.61 5.67
C MET A 1 -16.46 21.53 6.73
N LYS A 2 -15.61 20.49 6.60
CA LYS A 2 -15.57 19.39 7.58
C LYS A 2 -15.03 19.90 8.90
N THR A 3 -15.49 19.35 10.01
CA THR A 3 -14.96 19.66 11.34
C THR A 3 -13.60 18.96 11.55
N LEU A 4 -12.80 19.45 12.50
CA LEU A 4 -11.55 18.77 12.90
C LEU A 4 -11.78 17.32 13.31
N ARG A 5 -12.92 17.04 13.96
CA ARG A 5 -13.29 15.68 14.37
C ARG A 5 -13.56 14.77 13.17
N GLU A 6 -14.28 15.27 12.17
CA GLU A 6 -14.55 14.52 10.93
C GLU A 6 -13.25 14.26 10.15
N LEU A 7 -12.38 15.27 10.02
CA LEU A 7 -11.09 15.12 9.35
C LEU A 7 -10.17 14.12 10.08
N ALA A 8 -10.12 14.16 11.42
CA ALA A 8 -9.33 13.21 12.19
C ALA A 8 -9.85 11.77 12.04
N TYR A 9 -11.17 11.58 12.05
CA TYR A 9 -11.79 10.28 11.83
C TYR A 9 -11.51 9.75 10.42
N GLU A 10 -11.65 10.58 9.39
CA GLU A 10 -11.36 10.18 8.01
C GLU A 10 -9.86 9.88 7.81
N LEU A 11 -8.96 10.63 8.44
CA LEU A 11 -7.54 10.37 8.38
C LEU A 11 -7.19 9.01 9.00
N ASP A 12 -7.77 8.69 10.16
CA ASP A 12 -7.58 7.40 10.84
C ASP A 12 -8.06 6.21 9.98
N ASP A 13 -9.22 6.37 9.34
CA ASP A 13 -9.78 5.38 8.40
C ASP A 13 -8.87 5.17 7.18
N GLU A 14 -8.39 6.24 6.55
CA GLU A 14 -7.48 6.13 5.39
C GLU A 14 -6.10 5.56 5.77
N VAL A 15 -5.54 5.95 6.93
CA VAL A 15 -4.28 5.37 7.43
C VAL A 15 -4.44 3.87 7.73
N SER A 16 -5.59 3.46 8.27
CA SER A 16 -5.89 2.04 8.52
C SER A 16 -5.96 1.23 7.23
N LYS A 17 -6.57 1.76 6.17
CA LYS A 17 -6.62 1.12 4.84
C LYS A 17 -5.24 0.99 4.22
N ILE A 18 -4.44 2.07 4.26
CA ILE A 18 -3.04 2.08 3.84
C ILE A 18 -2.26 0.97 4.57
N GLY A 19 -2.41 0.88 5.89
CA GLY A 19 -1.75 -0.14 6.70
C GLY A 19 -2.12 -1.57 6.28
N ALA A 20 -3.40 -1.84 6.04
CA ALA A 20 -3.86 -3.15 5.57
C ALA A 20 -3.27 -3.50 4.18
N LYS A 21 -3.17 -2.53 3.28
CA LYS A 21 -2.56 -2.73 1.96
C LYS A 21 -1.05 -2.96 2.02
N VAL A 22 -0.35 -2.23 2.88
CA VAL A 22 1.09 -2.45 3.11
C VAL A 22 1.33 -3.86 3.64
N SER A 23 0.55 -4.32 4.64
CA SER A 23 0.65 -5.69 5.14
C SER A 23 0.41 -6.74 4.05
N THR A 24 -0.55 -6.49 3.15
CA THR A 24 -0.77 -7.39 2.00
C THR A 24 0.41 -7.39 1.02
N LEU A 25 1.09 -6.25 0.82
CA LEU A 25 2.29 -6.19 -0.02
C LEU A 25 3.47 -6.94 0.61
N GLU A 26 3.63 -6.88 1.93
CA GLU A 26 4.62 -7.66 2.70
C GLU A 26 4.38 -9.18 2.56
N ASP A 27 3.12 -9.61 2.56
CA ASP A 27 2.75 -11.01 2.31
C ASP A 27 3.14 -11.43 0.88
N VAL A 28 2.93 -10.57 -0.11
CA VAL A 28 3.31 -10.84 -1.51
C VAL A 28 4.82 -10.89 -1.69
N GLU A 29 5.57 -10.03 -1.00
CA GLU A 29 7.03 -10.09 -0.96
C GLU A 29 7.51 -11.44 -0.40
N THR A 30 6.90 -11.90 0.69
CA THR A 30 7.20 -13.22 1.28
C THR A 30 6.94 -14.35 0.27
N LEU A 31 5.81 -14.32 -0.44
CA LEU A 31 5.48 -15.31 -1.47
C LEU A 31 6.44 -15.29 -2.67
N LEU A 32 6.93 -14.11 -3.05
CA LEU A 32 7.96 -13.96 -4.08
C LEU A 32 9.30 -14.53 -3.62
N CYS A 33 9.67 -14.33 -2.36
CA CYS A 33 10.89 -14.91 -1.78
C CYS A 33 10.87 -16.44 -1.90
N TYR A 34 9.77 -17.09 -1.48
CA TYR A 34 9.63 -18.54 -1.61
C TYR A 34 9.63 -19.02 -3.06
N LEU A 35 9.09 -18.23 -3.99
CA LEU A 35 9.14 -18.55 -5.41
C LEU A 35 10.57 -18.53 -5.94
N VAL A 36 11.36 -17.51 -5.57
CA VAL A 36 12.78 -17.43 -5.93
C VAL A 36 13.56 -18.62 -5.38
N GLU A 37 13.36 -18.96 -4.10
CA GLU A 37 13.98 -20.15 -3.50
C GLU A 37 13.63 -21.45 -4.25
N SER A 38 12.37 -21.61 -4.66
CA SER A 38 11.93 -22.76 -5.45
C SER A 38 12.54 -22.79 -6.85
N MET A 39 12.73 -21.63 -7.48
CA MET A 39 13.37 -21.54 -8.79
C MET A 39 14.87 -21.88 -8.69
N ASP A 40 15.57 -21.37 -7.68
CA ASP A 40 16.98 -21.68 -7.41
C ASP A 40 17.17 -23.17 -7.12
N GLU A 41 16.23 -23.79 -6.40
CA GLU A 41 16.21 -25.22 -6.15
C GLU A 41 16.08 -26.04 -7.44
N ALA A 42 15.18 -25.62 -8.34
CA ALA A 42 14.99 -26.28 -9.63
C ALA A 42 16.25 -26.17 -10.50
N VAL A 43 16.93 -25.02 -10.50
CA VAL A 43 18.22 -24.83 -11.19
C VAL A 43 19.28 -25.77 -10.62
N ARG A 44 19.39 -25.83 -9.29
CA ARG A 44 20.37 -26.71 -8.61
C ARG A 44 20.15 -28.19 -8.93
N LYS A 45 18.92 -28.59 -9.24
CA LYS A 45 18.55 -29.96 -9.63
C LYS A 45 18.53 -30.20 -11.14
N GLU A 46 18.79 -29.18 -11.96
CA GLU A 46 18.63 -29.23 -13.43
C GLU A 46 17.20 -29.62 -13.88
N GLU A 47 16.19 -29.18 -13.11
CA GLU A 47 14.76 -29.50 -13.29
C GLU A 47 13.94 -28.30 -13.80
N GLU A 48 14.56 -27.22 -14.27
CA GLU A 48 13.90 -25.94 -14.58
C GLU A 48 12.74 -26.11 -15.57
N MET A 49 12.91 -26.98 -16.56
CA MET A 49 11.90 -27.26 -17.58
C MET A 49 10.63 -27.91 -17.02
N LEU A 50 10.73 -28.65 -15.91
CA LEU A 50 9.59 -29.29 -15.25
C LEU A 50 8.72 -28.25 -14.54
N TYR A 51 9.33 -27.22 -13.97
CA TYR A 51 8.63 -26.20 -13.16
C TYR A 51 8.33 -24.90 -13.91
N TYR A 52 8.81 -24.73 -15.15
CA TYR A 52 8.65 -23.50 -15.93
C TYR A 52 7.21 -22.98 -15.97
N ARG A 53 6.23 -23.86 -16.20
CA ARG A 53 4.81 -23.46 -16.29
C ARG A 53 4.24 -23.00 -14.95
N GLU A 54 4.64 -23.63 -13.86
CA GLU A 54 4.18 -23.30 -12.52
C GLU A 54 4.73 -21.94 -12.09
N HIS A 55 6.05 -21.76 -12.17
CA HIS A 55 6.71 -20.51 -11.81
C HIS A 55 6.27 -19.34 -12.69
N HIS A 56 6.10 -19.55 -14.00
CA HIS A 56 5.53 -18.53 -14.88
C HIS A 56 4.12 -18.10 -14.43
N THR A 57 3.29 -19.04 -14.00
CA THR A 57 1.94 -18.73 -13.52
C THR A 57 1.98 -17.95 -12.20
N GLN A 58 2.83 -18.36 -11.26
CA GLN A 58 3.01 -17.67 -9.97
C GLN A 58 3.53 -16.25 -10.17
N LEU A 59 4.59 -16.06 -10.96
CA LEU A 59 5.14 -14.74 -11.30
C LEU A 59 4.08 -13.81 -11.88
N ARG A 60 3.29 -14.30 -12.86
CA ARG A 60 2.23 -13.51 -13.48
C ARG A 60 1.15 -13.09 -12.47
N VAL A 61 0.76 -13.99 -11.56
CA VAL A 61 -0.25 -13.69 -10.53
C VAL A 61 0.28 -12.66 -9.54
N TYR A 62 1.48 -12.86 -8.99
CA TYR A 62 2.09 -11.94 -8.04
C TYR A 62 2.34 -10.57 -8.65
N TRP A 63 2.80 -10.51 -9.89
CA TRP A 63 2.96 -9.26 -10.63
C TRP A 63 1.65 -8.48 -10.78
N ASN A 64 0.56 -9.15 -11.15
CA ASN A 64 -0.74 -8.50 -11.28
C ASN A 64 -1.27 -8.01 -9.92
N LEU A 65 -1.05 -8.78 -8.85
CA LEU A 65 -1.45 -8.41 -7.50
C LEU A 65 -0.67 -7.18 -7.02
N ILE A 66 0.65 -7.14 -7.21
CA ILE A 66 1.49 -5.97 -6.89
C ILE A 66 0.97 -4.72 -7.60
N ASN A 67 0.74 -4.81 -8.92
CA ASN A 67 0.26 -3.65 -9.69
C ASN A 67 -1.09 -3.14 -9.20
N TYR A 68 -2.03 -4.05 -8.90
CA TYR A 68 -3.32 -3.69 -8.36
C TYR A 68 -3.18 -3.00 -6.98
N MET A 69 -2.38 -3.60 -6.09
CA MET A 69 -2.17 -3.11 -4.74
C MET A 69 -1.46 -1.75 -4.70
N ILE A 70 -0.43 -1.55 -5.53
CA ILE A 70 0.26 -0.26 -5.65
C ILE A 70 -0.71 0.81 -6.17
N SER A 71 -1.50 0.51 -7.20
CA SER A 71 -2.45 1.48 -7.76
C SER A 71 -3.48 1.93 -6.72
N ASP A 72 -4.01 1.00 -5.92
CA ASP A 72 -4.97 1.35 -4.88
C ASP A 72 -4.31 2.04 -3.68
N LEU A 73 -3.11 1.62 -3.28
CA LEU A 73 -2.35 2.26 -2.20
C LEU A 73 -2.03 3.72 -2.54
N SER A 74 -1.66 4.01 -3.78
CA SER A 74 -1.44 5.38 -4.25
C SER A 74 -2.69 6.26 -4.08
N LYS A 75 -3.89 5.75 -4.40
CA LYS A 75 -5.14 6.50 -4.25
C LYS A 75 -5.47 6.79 -2.79
N GLU A 76 -5.30 5.80 -1.92
CA GLU A 76 -5.56 5.98 -0.47
C GLU A 76 -4.54 6.94 0.14
N TYR A 77 -3.28 6.86 -0.27
CA TYR A 77 -2.26 7.81 0.13
C TYR A 77 -2.57 9.25 -0.32
N GLU A 78 -2.98 9.44 -1.57
CA GLU A 78 -3.40 10.76 -2.08
C GLU A 78 -4.54 11.33 -1.23
N LYS A 79 -5.56 10.51 -0.94
CA LYS A 79 -6.70 10.92 -0.11
C LYS A 79 -6.28 11.27 1.32
N ALA A 80 -5.43 10.46 1.95
CA ALA A 80 -4.89 10.75 3.28
C ALA A 80 -4.08 12.06 3.28
N SER A 81 -3.30 12.32 2.22
CA SER A 81 -2.54 13.56 2.05
C SER A 81 -3.45 14.78 1.93
N ASP A 82 -4.55 14.68 1.17
CA ASP A 82 -5.54 15.75 1.04
C ASP A 82 -6.20 16.09 2.38
N ILE A 83 -6.58 15.06 3.16
CA ILE A 83 -7.17 15.23 4.50
C ILE A 83 -6.16 15.90 5.44
N LYS A 84 -4.90 15.46 5.41
CA LYS A 84 -3.80 16.05 6.19
C LYS A 84 -3.60 17.53 5.84
N ASP A 85 -3.65 17.88 4.55
CA ASP A 85 -3.52 19.26 4.09
C ASP A 85 -4.73 20.12 4.50
N GLU A 86 -5.95 19.59 4.47
CA GLU A 86 -7.15 20.28 4.96
C GLU A 86 -7.07 20.52 6.48
N LEU A 87 -6.65 19.52 7.25
CA LEU A 87 -6.45 19.61 8.69
C LEU A 87 -5.39 20.68 9.02
N PHE A 88 -4.24 20.68 8.33
CA PHE A 88 -3.21 21.68 8.52
C PHE A 88 -3.72 23.10 8.24
N LYS A 89 -4.49 23.28 7.15
CA LYS A 89 -5.11 24.58 6.84
C LYS A 89 -6.05 25.01 7.97
N GLN A 90 -6.90 24.12 8.49
CA GLN A 90 -7.81 24.48 9.57
C GLN A 90 -7.09 24.82 10.88
N VAL A 91 -6.12 24.00 11.31
CA VAL A 91 -5.43 24.21 12.59
C VAL A 91 -4.49 25.41 12.53
N VAL A 92 -3.67 25.51 11.48
CA VAL A 92 -2.60 26.51 11.42
C VAL A 92 -3.07 27.82 10.82
N LYS A 93 -3.90 27.80 9.76
CA LYS A 93 -4.32 29.07 9.11
C LYS A 93 -5.50 29.72 9.83
N ASN A 94 -6.46 28.96 10.37
CA ASN A 94 -7.58 29.56 11.09
C ASN A 94 -7.22 29.91 12.54
N GLY A 95 -6.26 29.21 13.17
CA GLY A 95 -5.76 29.54 14.51
C GLY A 95 -4.98 30.87 14.59
N VAL A 96 -4.54 31.42 13.46
CA VAL A 96 -3.87 32.74 13.40
C VAL A 96 -4.88 33.89 13.48
N HIS A 97 -6.15 33.67 13.14
CA HIS A 97 -7.18 34.71 13.21
C HIS A 97 -7.80 34.90 14.60
N GLU A 98 -7.74 33.90 15.49
CA GLU A 98 -8.31 34.01 16.84
C GLU A 98 -7.40 34.74 17.85
N LYS A 99 -6.13 34.98 17.53
CA LYS A 99 -5.19 35.69 18.44
C LYS A 99 -5.14 37.21 18.29
N SER A 100 -6.05 37.79 17.51
CA SER A 100 -6.08 39.24 17.21
C SER A 100 -7.37 39.95 17.63
N ALA A 101 -8.11 39.41 18.60
CA ALA A 101 -9.32 40.02 19.17
C ALA A 101 -9.14 40.33 20.65
#